data_AF-A0A9E2U166-F1
#
_entry.id   AF-A0A9E2U166-F1
#
_cell.length_a   1.000
_cell.length_b   1.000
_cell.length_c   1.000
_cell.angle_alpha   90.00
_cell.angle_beta   90.00
_cell.angle_gamma   90.00
#
_symmetry.space_group_name_H-M   'P 1'
#
loop_
_entity.id
_entity.type
_entity.pdbx_description
1 polymer ?
#
loop_
_entity_poly.entity_id
_entity_poly.type
_entity_poly.pdbx_seq_one_letter_code
_entity_poly.pdbx_strand_id
1 'polypeptide(L)' 'MTGLTQPWHIILILLIALLLFGGKRLPEIGRSLGSGMREFKDSLTGHPSPEPQQQLPAPETPTPAAKPTEHETV' A
#
# COMPACT_ATOMS: atom_id res chain seq x y z
N MET A 1 -42.89 -4.63 -6.37
CA MET A 1 -41.86 -5.53 -6.95
C MET A 1 -40.47 -4.87 -6.94
N THR A 2 -40.08 -4.10 -5.91
CA THR A 2 -38.76 -3.45 -5.80
C THR A 2 -38.33 -3.28 -4.32
N GLY A 3 -38.47 -4.36 -3.53
CA GLY A 3 -38.03 -4.36 -2.12
C GLY A 3 -36.61 -4.90 -1.89
N LEU A 4 -36.02 -5.57 -2.89
CA LEU A 4 -34.77 -6.32 -2.73
C LEU A 4 -33.50 -5.45 -2.67
N THR A 5 -33.51 -4.27 -3.29
CA THR A 5 -32.34 -3.37 -3.29
C THR A 5 -32.35 -2.38 -2.14
N GLN A 6 -33.35 -2.47 -1.24
CA GLN A 6 -33.40 -1.56 -0.11
C GLN A 6 -32.18 -1.84 0.80
N PRO A 7 -31.26 -0.87 0.96
CA PRO A 7 -29.99 -1.07 1.67
C PRO A 7 -30.19 -1.53 3.12
N TRP A 8 -31.40 -1.34 3.65
CA TRP A 8 -31.86 -1.84 4.94
C TRP A 8 -31.69 -3.36 5.12
N HIS A 9 -31.99 -4.17 4.10
CA HIS A 9 -31.86 -5.63 4.20
C HIS A 9 -30.40 -6.06 4.33
N ILE A 10 -29.50 -5.41 3.59
CA ILE A 10 -28.06 -5.69 3.66
C ILE A 10 -27.51 -5.34 5.05
N ILE A 11 -27.91 -4.19 5.61
CA ILE A 11 -27.55 -3.79 6.98
C ILE A 11 -28.04 -4.81 8.01
N LEU A 12 -29.26 -5.34 7.86
CA LEU A 12 -29.80 -6.35 8.78
C LEU A 12 -28.99 -7.65 8.74
N ILE A 13 -28.64 -8.12 7.54
CA ILE A 13 -27.81 -9.32 7.35
C ILE A 13 -26.41 -9.08 7.91
N LEU A 14 -25.83 -7.90 7.67
CA LEU A 14 -24.52 -7.52 8.20
C LEU A 14 -24.53 -7.54 9.73
N LEU A 15 -25.60 -7.03 10.35
CA LEU A 15 -25.75 -7.00 11.81
C LEU A 15 -25.83 -8.41 12.40
N ILE A 16 -26.63 -9.30 11.79
CA ILE A 16 -26.73 -10.70 12.21
C ILE A 16 -25.39 -11.43 12.03
N ALA A 17 -24.73 -11.23 10.90
CA ALA A 17 -23.39 -11.77 10.65
C ALA A 17 -22.38 -11.25 11.69
N LEU A 18 -22.47 -9.97 12.08
CA LEU A 18 -21.61 -9.39 13.10
C LEU A 18 -21.87 -9.96 14.50
N LEU A 19 -23.10 -10.39 14.81
CA LEU A 19 -23.42 -11.12 16.04
C LEU A 19 -22.85 -12.54 16.04
N LEU A 20 -22.92 -13.25 14.91
CA LEU A 20 -22.43 -14.63 14.76
C LEU A 20 -20.90 -14.70 14.69
N PHE A 21 -20.29 -13.88 13.82
CA PHE A 21 -18.85 -13.85 13.58
C PHE A 21 -18.10 -12.89 14.50
N GLY A 22 -18.81 -11.98 15.16
CA GLY A 22 -18.25 -10.93 16.01
C GLY A 22 -17.84 -9.67 15.23
N GLY A 23 -17.98 -8.51 15.88
CA GLY A 23 -17.58 -7.16 15.40
C GLY A 23 -16.21 -7.06 14.74
N LYS A 24 -15.27 -7.91 15.17
CA LYS A 24 -13.85 -7.81 14.81
C LYS A 24 -13.46 -8.65 13.60
N ARG A 25 -14.21 -9.71 13.25
CA ARG A 25 -13.80 -10.63 12.18
C ARG A 25 -14.15 -10.15 10.77
N LEU A 26 -15.26 -9.44 10.61
CA LEU A 26 -15.66 -8.85 9.34
C LEU A 26 -14.64 -7.83 8.80
N PRO A 27 -14.16 -6.84 9.59
CA PRO A 27 -13.14 -5.91 9.13
C PRO A 27 -11.76 -6.57 8.97
N GLU A 28 -11.44 -7.60 9.74
CA GLU A 28 -10.18 -8.37 9.61
C GLU A 28 -10.10 -9.07 8.25
N ILE A 29 -11.15 -9.78 7.86
CA ILE A 29 -11.24 -10.45 6.54
C ILE A 29 -11.33 -9.42 5.41
N GLY A 30 -12.09 -8.35 5.58
CA GLY A 30 -12.15 -7.26 4.58
C GLY A 30 -10.80 -6.60 4.34
N ARG A 31 -9.96 -6.46 5.38
CA ARG A 31 -8.63 -5.86 5.27
C ARG A 31 -7.64 -6.79 4.56
N SER A 32 -7.65 -8.10 4.84
CA SER A 32 -6.79 -9.06 4.13
C SER A 32 -7.18 -9.22 2.66
N LEU A 33 -8.49 -9.34 2.38
CA LEU A 33 -9.02 -9.38 1.01
C LEU A 33 -8.77 -8.08 0.25
N GLY A 34 -8.89 -6.93 0.93
CA GLY A 34 -8.66 -5.61 0.34
C GLY A 34 -7.22 -5.41 -0.12
N SER A 35 -6.24 -5.83 0.69
CA SER A 35 -4.82 -5.78 0.31
C SER A 35 -4.53 -6.70 -0.88
N GLY A 36 -5.00 -7.95 -0.86
CA GLY A 36 -4.81 -8.87 -1.99
C GLY A 36 -5.49 -8.40 -3.27
N MET A 37 -6.71 -7.86 -3.18
CA MET A 37 -7.42 -7.27 -4.33
C MET A 37 -6.70 -6.03 -4.88
N ARG A 38 -6.05 -5.25 -4.00
CA ARG A 38 -5.25 -4.09 -4.41
C ARG A 38 -4.00 -4.52 -5.18
N GLU A 39 -3.22 -5.44 -4.65
CA GLU A 39 -2.02 -5.99 -5.34
C GLU A 39 -2.39 -6.69 -6.66
N PHE A 40 -3.51 -7.42 -6.67
CA PHE A 40 -4.05 -8.04 -7.87
C PHE A 40 -4.44 -7.00 -8.92
N LYS A 41 -5.15 -5.94 -8.52
CA LYS A 41 -5.52 -4.84 -9.43
C LYS A 41 -4.30 -4.06 -9.92
N ASP A 42 -3.33 -3.81 -9.05
CA ASP A 42 -2.10 -3.09 -9.41
C ASP A 42 -1.30 -3.89 -10.46
N SER A 43 -1.23 -5.22 -10.30
CA SER A 43 -0.60 -6.14 -11.26
C SER A 43 -1.35 -6.23 -12.59
N LEU A 44 -2.69 -6.24 -12.56
CA LEU A 44 -3.52 -6.30 -13.77
C LEU A 44 -3.55 -5.00 -14.56
N THR A 45 -3.54 -3.86 -13.87
CA THR A 45 -3.69 -2.55 -14.50
C THR A 45 -2.32 -1.97 -14.90
N GLY A 46 -1.21 -2.59 -14.50
CA GLY A 46 0.14 -2.20 -14.91
C GLY A 46 0.56 -0.81 -14.44
N HIS A 47 -0.17 -0.22 -13.49
CA HIS A 47 0.23 1.05 -12.87
C HIS A 47 1.24 0.74 -11.78
N PRO A 48 2.55 1.06 -11.96
CA PRO A 48 3.43 1.12 -10.83
C PRO A 48 2.81 2.09 -9.82
N SER A 49 2.67 1.66 -8.57
CA SER A 49 2.42 2.58 -7.47
C SER A 49 3.35 3.78 -7.65
N PRO A 50 2.88 5.04 -7.48
CA PRO A 50 3.80 6.16 -7.42
C PRO A 50 4.86 5.77 -6.39
N GLU A 51 6.07 5.58 -6.88
CA GLU A 51 7.21 5.28 -6.06
C GLU A 51 7.19 6.35 -4.97
N PRO A 52 7.22 5.99 -3.66
CA PRO A 52 7.78 6.92 -2.71
C PRO A 52 9.10 7.31 -3.36
N GLN A 53 9.33 8.60 -3.60
CA GLN A 53 10.66 9.07 -3.90
C GLN A 53 11.53 8.52 -2.77
N GLN A 54 12.16 7.38 -3.03
CA GLN A 54 13.34 6.96 -2.32
C GLN A 54 14.25 8.13 -2.63
N GLN A 55 14.35 9.00 -1.64
CA GLN A 55 15.50 9.83 -1.43
C GLN A 55 16.68 8.90 -1.65
N LEU A 56 17.21 8.90 -2.88
CA LEU A 56 18.42 8.17 -3.20
C LEU A 56 19.44 8.70 -2.19
N PRO A 57 20.05 7.85 -1.36
CA PRO A 57 21.37 8.19 -0.86
C PRO A 57 22.16 8.51 -2.13
N ALA A 58 22.57 9.76 -2.28
CA ALA A 58 23.34 10.19 -3.44
C ALA A 58 24.44 9.15 -3.67
N PRO A 59 24.57 8.60 -4.89
CA PRO A 59 25.71 7.76 -5.21
C PRO A 59 26.96 8.54 -4.82
N GLU A 60 27.65 8.06 -3.79
CA GLU A 60 29.03 8.45 -3.57
C GLU A 60 29.77 7.95 -4.79
N THR A 61 29.94 8.83 -5.77
CA THR A 61 30.80 8.60 -6.91
C THR A 61 32.16 8.27 -6.31
N PRO A 62 32.72 7.07 -6.56
CA PRO A 62 34.12 6.90 -6.36
C PRO A 62 34.75 7.82 -7.42
N THR A 63 35.22 8.99 -7.00
CA THR A 63 36.21 9.78 -7.72
C THR A 63 37.59 9.37 -7.21
N PRO A 64 38.15 8.23 -7.65
CA PRO A 64 39.57 8.12 -7.91
C PRO A 64 39.92 9.02 -9.10
N ALA A 65 40.16 10.30 -8.84
CA ALA A 65 41.00 11.13 -9.70
C ALA A 65 41.37 12.44 -8.99
N ALA A 66 42.66 12.52 -8.66
CA ALA A 66 43.48 13.73 -8.69
C ALA A 66 43.13 14.88 -7.70
N LYS A 67 43.66 14.78 -6.48
CA LYS A 67 44.40 15.91 -5.92
C LYS A 67 45.90 15.62 -6.08
N PRO A 68 46.59 16.31 -7.02
CA PRO A 68 48.03 16.42 -7.00
C PRO A 68 48.49 16.85 -5.61
N THR A 69 49.33 16.00 -5.04
CA THR A 69 50.51 16.33 -4.27
C THR A 69 50.78 17.83 -4.16
N GLU A 70 50.72 18.33 -2.92
CA GLU A 70 51.72 19.23 -2.35
C GLU A 70 51.81 20.64 -2.96
N HIS A 71 51.12 21.58 -2.32
CA HIS A 71 51.58 22.96 -2.25
C HIS A 71 51.47 23.42 -0.80
N GLU A 72 52.65 23.54 -0.19
CA GLU A 72 53.07 24.69 0.62
C GLU A 72 52.29 24.93 1.94
N THR A 73 52.96 24.74 3.09
CA THR A 73 53.16 25.76 4.14
C THR A 73 53.60 25.12 5.47
N VAL A 74 54.83 25.49 5.88
CA VAL A 74 55.51 25.38 7.21
C VAL A 74 56.16 24.05 7.58
#